data_AF-A0A7W0KF29-F1
#
_entry.id   AF-A0A7W0KF29-F1
#
_cell.length_a   1.000
_cell.length_b   1.000
_cell.length_c   1.000
_cell.angle_alpha   90.00
_cell.angle_beta   90.00
_cell.angle_gamma   90.00
#
_symmetry.space_group_name_H-M   'P 1'
#
loop_
_entity.id
_entity.type
_entity.pdbx_description
1 polymer ?
#
loop_
_entity_poly.entity_id
_entity_poly.type
_entity_poly.pdbx_seq_one_letter_code
_entity_poly.pdbx_strand_id
1 'polypeptide(L)'
;MTRPGGRTVLLVLALLTALAVTLADPFASFADHESDNVLSFEPVTGAPSPAGSGTGSVEFRGGAEPESRWTISFQVAGLQPETDYVVVVKGRFGEDDSPEASAFSPICAFRTDGNGNGGCWYYLIGLRRLGVVQVRLGRENGPPVLQATRQADGPGSMESTTTFHSLALTATPLAERNE
;
A
#
# COMPACT_ATOMS: atom_id res chain seq x y z
N MET A 1 -18.56 25.17 51.96
CA MET A 1 -17.91 23.94 51.44
C MET A 1 -18.87 23.23 50.50
N THR A 2 -18.78 23.48 49.20
CA THR A 2 -19.64 22.89 48.17
C THR A 2 -18.79 21.94 47.32
N ARG A 3 -19.03 20.63 47.46
CA ARG A 3 -18.40 19.57 46.65
C ARG A 3 -18.92 19.64 45.20
N PRO A 4 -18.06 19.83 44.18
CA PRO A 4 -18.43 19.58 42.78
C PRO A 4 -18.00 18.15 42.45
N GLY A 5 -18.90 17.16 42.41
CA GLY A 5 -18.39 15.78 42.57
C GLY A 5 -19.14 14.62 41.94
N GLY A 6 -19.88 14.79 40.84
CA GLY A 6 -20.48 13.61 40.18
C GLY A 6 -20.71 13.76 38.70
N ARG A 7 -21.55 14.72 38.30
CA ARG A 7 -21.99 14.86 36.90
C ARG A 7 -20.88 15.35 35.97
N THR A 8 -20.01 16.23 36.45
CA THR A 8 -18.89 16.77 35.67
C THR A 8 -17.80 15.73 35.44
N VAL A 9 -17.58 14.83 36.40
CA VAL A 9 -16.56 13.76 36.28
C VAL A 9 -16.98 12.72 35.24
N LEU A 10 -18.26 12.35 35.21
CA LEU A 10 -18.81 11.40 34.23
C LEU A 10 -18.80 11.94 32.79
N LEU A 11 -19.07 13.23 32.60
CA LEU A 11 -19.04 13.88 31.27
C LEU A 11 -17.61 13.99 30.72
N VAL A 12 -16.62 14.28 31.56
CA VAL A 12 -15.21 14.31 31.14
C VAL A 12 -14.71 12.92 30.79
N LEU A 13 -15.11 11.88 31.54
CA LEU A 13 -14.74 10.50 31.24
C LEU A 13 -15.32 10.01 29.91
N ALA A 14 -16.58 10.38 29.60
CA ALA A 14 -17.23 10.03 28.34
C ALA A 14 -16.63 10.78 27.13
N LEU A 15 -16.17 12.02 27.32
CA LEU A 15 -15.45 12.75 26.27
C LEU A 15 -14.06 12.16 26.01
N LEU A 16 -13.36 11.70 27.05
CA LEU A 16 -12.04 11.09 26.92
C LEU A 16 -12.08 9.72 26.23
N THR A 17 -13.12 8.91 26.46
CA THR A 17 -13.31 7.65 25.73
C THR A 17 -13.77 7.88 24.29
N ALA A 18 -14.62 8.87 24.02
CA ALA A 18 -14.99 9.24 22.66
C ALA A 18 -13.80 9.78 21.84
N LEU A 19 -12.89 10.53 22.46
CA LEU A 19 -11.68 11.06 21.82
C LEU A 19 -10.62 9.98 21.54
N ALA A 20 -10.57 8.92 22.37
CA ALA A 20 -9.65 7.79 22.15
C ALA A 20 -10.05 6.91 20.95
N VAL A 21 -11.33 6.88 20.58
CA VAL A 21 -11.82 6.06 19.44
C VAL A 21 -11.67 6.79 18.09
N THR A 22 -11.50 8.11 18.09
CA THR A 22 -11.29 8.88 16.85
C THR A 22 -9.83 8.97 16.40
N LEU A 23 -8.89 8.38 17.14
CA LEU A 23 -7.45 8.34 16.81
C LEU A 23 -7.00 6.95 16.35
N ALA A 24 -7.93 6.07 15.98
CA ALA A 24 -7.58 4.92 15.17
C ALA A 24 -7.24 5.46 13.76
N ASP A 25 -5.97 5.86 13.60
CA ASP A 25 -5.42 6.25 12.32
C ASP A 25 -5.68 5.11 11.33
N PRO A 26 -6.44 5.32 10.23
CA PRO A 26 -6.62 4.30 9.20
C PRO A 26 -5.30 3.97 8.47
N PHE A 27 -4.21 4.61 8.88
CA PHE A 27 -2.86 4.49 8.34
C PHE A 27 -1.84 3.89 9.34
N ALA A 28 -2.26 3.48 10.55
CA ALA A 28 -1.37 3.00 11.63
C ALA A 28 -0.72 1.63 11.41
N SER A 29 -0.59 1.14 10.17
CA SER A 29 0.05 -0.15 9.89
C SER A 29 0.76 -0.21 8.54
N PHE A 30 1.55 0.80 8.20
CA PHE A 30 2.61 0.60 7.22
C PHE A 30 3.88 0.25 7.98
N ALA A 31 4.15 -1.04 8.18
CA ALA A 31 5.45 -1.44 8.74
C ALA A 31 6.57 -1.02 7.78
N ASP A 32 7.67 -0.48 8.31
CA ASP A 32 8.88 -0.23 7.51
C ASP A 32 9.28 -1.53 6.80
N HIS A 33 9.38 -1.48 5.46
CA HIS A 33 9.76 -2.62 4.60
C HIS A 33 8.82 -3.83 4.64
N GLU A 34 7.51 -3.60 4.67
CA GLU A 34 6.53 -4.69 4.59
C GLU A 34 6.53 -5.37 3.20
N SER A 35 7.32 -6.44 3.10
CA SER A 35 7.05 -7.67 2.33
C SER A 35 6.88 -7.60 0.80
N ASP A 36 6.82 -8.79 0.20
CA ASP A 36 6.32 -8.99 -1.15
C ASP A 36 4.81 -8.73 -1.17
N ASN A 37 4.41 -7.76 -1.97
CA ASN A 37 3.02 -7.32 -2.08
C ASN A 37 2.38 -7.98 -3.28
N VAL A 38 1.21 -8.58 -3.07
CA VAL A 38 0.36 -9.11 -4.14
C VAL A 38 -0.77 -8.13 -4.37
N LEU A 39 -1.00 -7.79 -5.63
CA LEU A 39 -1.98 -6.79 -6.06
C LEU A 39 -3.08 -7.47 -6.86
N SER A 40 -4.33 -7.14 -6.54
CA SER A 40 -5.50 -7.44 -7.36
C SER A 40 -6.09 -6.12 -7.83
N PHE A 41 -6.10 -5.90 -9.14
CA PHE A 41 -6.60 -4.67 -9.75
C PHE A 41 -8.07 -4.78 -10.12
N GLU A 42 -8.84 -3.77 -9.75
CA GLU A 42 -10.24 -3.64 -10.15
C GLU A 42 -10.54 -2.29 -10.82
N PRO A 43 -11.63 -2.20 -11.60
CA PRO A 43 -12.08 -0.96 -12.22
C PRO A 43 -12.35 0.15 -11.20
N VAL A 44 -11.86 1.35 -11.51
CA VAL A 44 -12.28 2.55 -10.80
C VAL A 44 -13.69 2.95 -11.27
N THR A 45 -14.60 3.25 -10.35
CA THR A 45 -15.97 3.66 -10.70
C THR A 45 -15.97 4.89 -11.61
N GLY A 46 -16.73 4.81 -12.72
CA GLY A 46 -16.79 5.87 -13.72
C GLY A 46 -15.58 5.96 -14.65
N ALA A 47 -14.68 4.97 -14.60
CA ALA A 47 -13.54 4.88 -15.51
C ALA A 47 -13.98 4.74 -16.99
N PRO A 48 -13.19 5.26 -17.94
CA PRO A 48 -13.50 5.23 -19.37
C PRO A 48 -13.34 3.85 -20.03
N SER A 49 -12.78 2.84 -19.35
CA SER A 49 -12.57 1.49 -19.89
C SER A 49 -13.47 0.46 -19.18
N PRO A 50 -14.26 -0.36 -19.89
CA PRO A 50 -15.14 -1.33 -19.26
C PRO A 50 -14.37 -2.56 -18.76
N ALA A 51 -14.76 -3.08 -17.59
CA ALA A 51 -14.46 -4.43 -17.06
C ALA A 51 -12.98 -4.88 -16.96
N GLY A 52 -12.01 -4.00 -17.12
CA GLY A 52 -10.60 -4.36 -17.00
C GLY A 52 -10.27 -4.91 -15.61
N SER A 53 -9.29 -5.80 -15.56
CA SER A 53 -8.77 -6.34 -14.30
C SER A 53 -7.29 -6.68 -14.47
N GLY A 54 -6.64 -7.05 -13.37
CA GLY A 54 -5.25 -7.44 -13.44
C GLY A 54 -4.71 -7.92 -12.12
N THR A 55 -3.46 -8.37 -12.16
CA THR A 55 -2.70 -8.76 -10.98
C THR A 55 -1.32 -8.13 -11.02
N GLY A 56 -0.66 -8.11 -9.86
CA GLY A 56 0.69 -7.59 -9.76
C GLY A 56 1.47 -8.10 -8.58
N SER A 57 2.78 -7.91 -8.64
CA SER A 57 3.67 -8.01 -7.49
C SER A 57 4.55 -6.78 -7.34
N VAL A 58 4.81 -6.39 -6.10
CA VAL A 58 5.85 -5.43 -5.72
C VAL A 58 6.70 -6.07 -4.64
N GLU A 59 7.87 -6.55 -5.05
CA GLU A 59 8.76 -7.42 -4.28
C GLU A 59 9.97 -6.65 -3.78
N PHE A 60 10.28 -6.80 -2.49
CA PHE A 60 11.43 -6.13 -1.88
C PHE A 60 12.72 -6.91 -2.18
N ARG A 61 13.76 -6.20 -2.60
CA ARG A 61 15.07 -6.77 -2.97
C ARG A 61 16.21 -6.34 -2.04
N GLY A 62 15.90 -5.62 -0.96
CA GLY A 62 16.88 -5.20 0.04
C GLY A 62 17.37 -3.75 -0.10
N GLY A 63 18.13 -3.30 0.90
CA GLY A 63 18.52 -1.89 1.07
C GLY A 63 17.67 -1.19 2.13
N ALA A 64 18.03 0.02 2.49
CA ALA A 64 17.24 0.89 3.37
C ALA A 64 16.82 2.13 2.58
N GLU A 65 15.77 2.82 3.01
CA GLU A 65 15.43 4.12 2.42
C GLU A 65 16.61 5.11 2.52
N PRO A 66 16.88 5.92 1.48
CA PRO A 66 16.15 6.08 0.21
C PRO A 66 16.59 5.11 -0.92
N GLU A 67 17.49 4.18 -0.61
CA GLU A 67 18.17 3.28 -1.55
C GLU A 67 17.53 1.87 -1.62
N SER A 68 16.33 1.71 -1.06
CA SER A 68 15.60 0.45 -1.06
C SER A 68 15.35 -0.01 -2.50
N ARG A 69 15.56 -1.30 -2.76
CA ARG A 69 15.46 -1.89 -4.11
C ARG A 69 14.22 -2.75 -4.20
N TRP A 70 13.50 -2.64 -5.30
CA TRP A 70 12.27 -3.37 -5.52
C TRP A 70 12.15 -3.87 -6.96
N THR A 71 11.45 -4.99 -7.12
CA THR A 71 11.03 -5.50 -8.43
C THR A 71 9.53 -5.42 -8.53
N ILE A 72 9.04 -4.97 -9.67
CA ILE A 72 7.62 -4.74 -9.90
C ILE A 72 7.21 -5.48 -11.17
N SER A 73 6.09 -6.18 -11.11
CA SER A 73 5.50 -6.90 -12.24
C SER A 73 3.99 -6.71 -12.25
N PHE A 74 3.42 -6.37 -13.40
CA PHE A 74 1.97 -6.20 -13.55
C PHE A 74 1.48 -6.88 -14.83
N GLN A 75 0.30 -7.48 -14.75
CA GLN A 75 -0.43 -8.03 -15.88
C GLN A 75 -1.88 -7.55 -15.80
N VAL A 76 -2.39 -7.07 -16.92
CA VAL A 76 -3.75 -6.54 -17.02
C VAL A 76 -4.44 -7.07 -18.27
N ALA A 77 -5.76 -7.15 -18.20
CA ALA A 77 -6.62 -7.62 -19.28
C ALA A 77 -7.91 -6.79 -19.32
N GLY A 78 -8.61 -6.86 -20.45
CA GLY A 78 -9.91 -6.18 -20.63
C GLY A 78 -9.80 -4.66 -20.68
N LEU A 79 -8.62 -4.11 -20.98
CA LEU A 79 -8.47 -2.68 -21.25
C LEU A 79 -8.81 -2.37 -22.71
N GLN A 80 -8.92 -1.08 -23.06
CA GLN A 80 -9.06 -0.68 -24.46
C GLN A 80 -7.87 -1.23 -25.28
N PRO A 81 -8.10 -1.91 -26.42
CA PRO A 81 -7.03 -2.41 -27.28
C PRO A 81 -6.15 -1.31 -27.85
N GLU A 82 -4.88 -1.64 -28.15
CA GLU A 82 -3.94 -0.73 -28.83
C GLU A 82 -3.85 0.66 -28.19
N THR A 83 -3.87 0.70 -26.85
CA THR A 83 -3.97 1.93 -26.07
C THR A 83 -2.82 2.03 -25.08
N ASP A 84 -2.26 3.22 -24.93
CA ASP A 84 -1.13 3.48 -24.03
C ASP A 84 -1.62 3.73 -22.60
N TYR A 85 -0.96 3.10 -21.63
CA TYR A 85 -1.21 3.24 -20.20
C TYR A 85 0.08 3.47 -19.43
N VAL A 86 -0.05 4.11 -18.28
CA VAL A 86 1.03 4.31 -17.31
C VAL A 86 0.62 3.71 -15.98
N VAL A 87 1.52 2.95 -15.36
CA VAL A 87 1.35 2.51 -13.97
C VAL A 87 2.02 3.51 -13.05
N VAL A 88 1.27 3.98 -12.07
CA VAL A 88 1.73 4.92 -11.05
C VAL A 88 1.53 4.34 -9.65
N VAL A 89 2.39 4.75 -8.71
CA VAL A 89 2.29 4.37 -7.30
C VAL A 89 2.22 5.59 -6.41
N LYS A 90 1.58 5.45 -5.24
CA LYS A 90 1.54 6.45 -4.17
C LYS A 90 2.37 5.96 -2.98
N GLY A 91 3.14 6.88 -2.39
CA GLY A 91 3.96 6.59 -1.20
C GLY A 91 5.44 6.30 -1.47
N ARG A 92 5.90 6.58 -2.70
CA ARG A 92 7.31 6.37 -3.08
C ARG A 92 8.28 7.16 -2.20
N PHE A 93 7.95 8.41 -1.91
CA PHE A 93 8.77 9.34 -1.14
C PHE A 93 7.97 9.99 0.01
N GLY A 94 8.67 10.74 0.86
CA GLY A 94 8.08 11.55 1.93
C GLY A 94 7.81 10.79 3.24
N GLU A 95 7.45 11.53 4.30
CA GLU A 95 6.92 11.02 5.58
C GLU A 95 5.41 10.88 5.54
N ASP A 96 4.79 10.19 6.51
CA ASP A 96 3.33 10.05 6.53
C ASP A 96 2.67 11.42 6.48
N ASP A 97 1.54 11.51 5.77
CA ASP A 97 0.78 12.75 5.53
C ASP A 97 1.53 13.90 4.83
N SER A 98 2.76 13.67 4.34
CA SER A 98 3.46 14.68 3.54
C SER A 98 2.87 14.81 2.12
N PRO A 99 3.00 16.00 1.48
CA PRO A 99 2.65 16.16 0.07
C PRO A 99 3.37 15.15 -0.84
N GLU A 100 4.61 14.82 -0.52
CA GLU A 100 5.43 13.85 -1.23
C GLU A 100 4.88 12.42 -1.09
N ALA A 101 4.37 12.06 0.10
CA ALA A 101 3.60 10.82 0.31
C ALA A 101 2.40 10.71 -0.60
N SER A 102 1.78 11.88 -0.83
CA SER A 102 0.51 11.99 -1.50
C SER A 102 0.63 12.05 -3.02
N ALA A 103 1.83 12.34 -3.53
CA ALA A 103 2.12 12.38 -4.94
C ALA A 103 2.14 10.96 -5.55
N PHE A 104 1.59 10.86 -6.76
CA PHE A 104 1.80 9.70 -7.60
C PHE A 104 3.18 9.80 -8.27
N SER A 105 3.84 8.66 -8.45
CA SER A 105 5.07 8.56 -9.21
C SER A 105 4.92 7.51 -10.32
N PRO A 106 5.33 7.80 -11.56
CA PRO A 106 5.27 6.83 -12.64
C PRO A 106 6.32 5.74 -12.42
N ILE A 107 5.92 4.50 -12.69
CA ILE A 107 6.79 3.32 -12.60
C ILE A 107 7.17 2.84 -13.99
N CYS A 108 6.17 2.59 -14.82
CA CYS A 108 6.34 2.06 -16.16
C CYS A 108 5.20 2.54 -17.05
N ALA A 109 5.41 2.41 -18.36
CA ALA A 109 4.36 2.56 -19.37
C ALA A 109 4.27 1.28 -20.18
N PHE A 110 3.08 0.98 -20.69
CA PHE A 110 2.86 -0.12 -21.61
C PHE A 110 1.73 0.23 -22.57
N ARG A 111 1.72 -0.45 -23.71
CA ARG A 111 0.63 -0.40 -24.68
C ARG A 111 -0.09 -1.75 -24.65
N THR A 112 -1.41 -1.73 -24.65
CA THR A 112 -2.20 -2.96 -24.75
C THR A 112 -2.12 -3.55 -26.16
N ASP A 113 -2.22 -4.87 -26.26
CA ASP A 113 -2.34 -5.57 -27.53
C ASP A 113 -3.75 -5.39 -28.15
N GLY A 114 -3.98 -6.00 -29.32
CA GLY A 114 -5.27 -6.00 -30.01
C GLY A 114 -6.44 -6.62 -29.24
N ASN A 115 -6.17 -7.33 -28.13
CA ASN A 115 -7.18 -7.91 -27.25
C ASN A 115 -7.36 -7.11 -25.95
N GLY A 116 -6.64 -6.00 -25.76
CA GLY A 116 -6.72 -5.22 -24.53
C GLY A 116 -5.90 -5.79 -23.37
N ASN A 117 -4.97 -6.70 -23.64
CA ASN A 117 -4.05 -7.24 -22.64
C ASN A 117 -2.76 -6.43 -22.63
N GLY A 118 -2.14 -6.34 -21.46
CA GLY A 118 -0.87 -5.66 -21.33
C GLY A 118 -0.24 -5.92 -19.99
N GLY A 119 0.86 -5.23 -19.74
CA GLY A 119 1.61 -5.39 -18.52
C GLY A 119 2.96 -4.73 -18.65
N CYS A 120 3.66 -4.66 -17.53
CA CYS A 120 5.00 -4.15 -17.51
C CYS A 120 5.79 -4.80 -16.38
N TRP A 121 7.10 -4.63 -16.47
CA TRP A 121 8.01 -5.00 -15.40
C TRP A 121 9.05 -3.90 -15.21
N TYR A 122 9.46 -3.65 -13.96
CA TYR A 122 10.35 -2.54 -13.64
C TYR A 122 11.18 -2.80 -12.38
N TYR A 123 12.35 -2.16 -12.30
CA TYR A 123 13.16 -2.07 -11.08
C TYR A 123 13.04 -0.68 -10.47
N LEU A 124 12.62 -0.63 -9.23
CA LEU A 124 12.41 0.63 -8.51
C LEU A 124 13.46 0.82 -7.42
N ILE A 125 13.98 2.04 -7.33
CA ILE A 125 14.77 2.51 -6.19
C ILE A 125 13.94 3.53 -5.40
N GLY A 126 13.93 3.37 -4.09
CA GLY A 126 13.21 4.23 -3.16
C GLY A 126 11.71 3.97 -3.24
N LEU A 127 11.19 3.25 -2.25
CA LEU A 127 9.78 3.02 -2.01
C LEU A 127 9.60 2.80 -0.53
N ARG A 128 9.22 3.87 0.15
CA ARG A 128 9.06 3.84 1.60
C ARG A 128 7.78 3.10 2.01
N ARG A 129 6.68 3.35 1.30
CA ARG A 129 5.38 2.72 1.55
C ARG A 129 4.63 2.54 0.25
N LEU A 130 3.91 1.44 0.14
CA LEU A 130 3.04 1.18 -1.00
C LEU A 130 1.58 1.20 -0.52
N GLY A 131 0.87 2.29 -0.80
CA GLY A 131 -0.53 2.45 -0.38
C GLY A 131 -1.54 2.28 -1.52
N VAL A 132 -1.16 2.72 -2.72
CA VAL A 132 -2.02 2.69 -3.91
C VAL A 132 -1.17 2.45 -5.14
N VAL A 133 -1.64 1.57 -6.02
CA VAL A 133 -1.14 1.43 -7.40
C VAL A 133 -2.29 1.65 -8.36
N GLN A 134 -2.08 2.48 -9.38
CA GLN A 134 -3.09 2.75 -10.40
C GLN A 134 -2.54 2.52 -11.80
N VAL A 135 -3.41 2.00 -12.66
CA VAL A 135 -3.24 2.05 -14.11
C VAL A 135 -3.99 3.26 -14.61
N ARG A 136 -3.32 4.15 -15.34
CA ARG A 136 -3.86 5.41 -15.86
C ARG A 136 -3.75 5.46 -17.36
N LEU A 137 -4.75 6.07 -18.00
CA LEU A 137 -4.79 6.21 -19.45
C LEU A 137 -3.76 7.25 -19.95
N GLY A 138 -2.88 6.82 -20.85
CA GLY A 138 -1.93 7.66 -21.60
C GLY A 138 -0.71 8.16 -20.81
N ARG A 139 -0.92 8.82 -19.67
CA ARG A 139 0.16 9.52 -18.93
C ARG A 139 -0.02 9.45 -17.42
N GLU A 140 1.01 9.88 -16.67
CA GLU A 140 1.01 9.91 -15.21
C GLU A 140 -0.22 10.63 -14.61
N ASN A 141 -0.62 11.76 -15.18
CA ASN A 141 -1.81 12.52 -14.76
C ASN A 141 -3.07 12.19 -15.57
N GLY A 142 -3.10 11.02 -16.21
CA GLY A 142 -4.26 10.53 -16.94
C GLY A 142 -5.39 10.06 -16.01
N PRO A 143 -6.61 9.89 -16.54
CA PRO A 143 -7.70 9.29 -15.78
C PRO A 143 -7.33 7.89 -15.27
N PRO A 144 -7.59 7.56 -13.99
CA PRO A 144 -7.38 6.20 -13.49
C PRO A 144 -8.41 5.25 -14.09
N VAL A 145 -7.96 4.06 -14.48
CA VAL A 145 -8.82 3.01 -15.04
C VAL A 145 -8.89 1.80 -14.11
N LEU A 146 -7.76 1.38 -13.56
CA LEU A 146 -7.67 0.29 -12.59
C LEU A 146 -6.94 0.75 -11.35
N GLN A 147 -7.29 0.17 -10.21
CA GLN A 147 -6.61 0.43 -8.94
C GLN A 147 -6.45 -0.86 -8.14
N ALA A 148 -5.35 -0.92 -7.39
CA ALA A 148 -5.14 -1.81 -6.27
C ALA A 148 -4.73 -0.96 -5.06
N THR A 149 -5.33 -1.21 -3.90
CA THR A 149 -5.14 -0.37 -2.71
C THR A 149 -5.26 -1.17 -1.43
N ARG A 150 -4.66 -0.65 -0.35
CA ARG A 150 -4.87 -1.17 1.01
C ARG A 150 -6.13 -0.63 1.69
N GLN A 151 -6.80 0.36 1.09
CA GLN A 151 -8.02 0.93 1.66
C GLN A 151 -9.17 -0.06 1.51
N ALA A 152 -9.84 -0.38 2.63
CA ALA A 152 -10.92 -1.39 2.67
C ALA A 152 -12.08 -1.11 1.70
N ASP A 153 -12.39 0.16 1.46
CA ASP A 153 -13.49 0.58 0.57
C ASP A 153 -13.00 1.02 -0.84
N GLY A 154 -11.72 0.82 -1.15
CA GLY A 154 -11.14 1.19 -2.44
C GLY A 154 -11.27 0.09 -3.50
N PRO A 155 -11.16 0.41 -4.81
CA PRO A 155 -11.16 -0.61 -5.85
C PRO A 155 -9.91 -1.48 -5.77
N GLY A 156 -10.12 -2.79 -5.83
CA GLY A 156 -9.07 -3.80 -5.77
C GLY A 156 -8.46 -3.94 -4.38
N SER A 157 -7.44 -4.78 -4.28
CA SER A 157 -6.80 -5.10 -3.01
C SER A 157 -5.29 -5.19 -3.14
N MET A 158 -4.61 -4.98 -2.01
CA MET A 158 -3.19 -5.16 -1.85
C MET A 158 -2.94 -5.93 -0.56
N GLU A 159 -2.29 -7.08 -0.68
CA GLU A 159 -1.98 -7.96 0.43
C GLU A 159 -0.46 -8.09 0.59
N SER A 160 -0.01 -7.97 1.83
CA SER A 160 1.40 -8.10 2.20
C SER A 160 1.69 -9.52 2.68
N THR A 161 2.62 -10.20 2.00
CA THR A 161 3.05 -11.55 2.38
C THR A 161 4.26 -11.45 3.30
N THR A 162 4.03 -11.24 4.60
CA THR A 162 5.14 -11.21 5.57
C THR A 162 5.72 -12.63 5.73
N THR A 163 6.81 -12.93 5.02
CA THR A 163 7.61 -14.12 5.33
C THR A 163 8.40 -13.83 6.60
N PHE A 164 7.81 -14.15 7.76
CA PHE A 164 8.56 -14.21 9.01
C PHE A 164 9.64 -15.29 8.88
N HIS A 165 10.90 -14.89 8.65
CA HIS A 165 12.02 -15.76 8.98
C HIS A 165 12.05 -15.89 10.51
N SER A 166 11.39 -16.92 11.02
CA SER A 166 11.54 -17.34 12.41
C SER A 166 12.99 -17.80 12.57
N LEU A 167 13.88 -16.88 12.95
CA LEU A 167 15.13 -17.23 13.59
C LEU A 167 14.74 -17.84 14.92
N ALA A 168 14.55 -19.16 14.93
CA ALA A 168 14.47 -19.92 16.16
C ALA A 168 15.76 -19.67 16.92
N LEU A 169 15.74 -18.76 17.90
CA LEU A 169 16.73 -18.73 18.97
C LEU A 169 16.59 -20.07 19.68
N THR A 170 17.46 -21.02 19.35
CA THR A 170 17.75 -22.15 20.21
C THR A 170 18.37 -21.60 21.48
N ALA A 171 17.52 -21.30 22.45
CA ALA A 171 17.94 -21.11 23.83
C ALA A 171 18.65 -22.40 24.26
N THR A 172 19.98 -22.34 24.32
CA THR A 172 20.78 -23.40 24.92
C THR A 172 20.57 -23.28 26.42
N PRO A 173 19.97 -24.28 27.10
CA PRO A 173 19.89 -24.23 28.55
C PRO A 173 21.31 -24.29 29.11
N LEU A 174 21.68 -23.24 29.86
CA LEU A 174 22.90 -23.17 30.64
C LEU A 174 22.73 -24.13 31.83
N ALA A 175 23.06 -25.40 31.64
CA ALA A 175 23.19 -26.33 32.75
C ALA A 175 24.51 -26.02 33.48
N GLU A 176 24.34 -25.66 34.75
CA GLU A 176 25.33 -25.23 35.72
C GLU A 176 26.61 -26.08 35.71
N ARG A 177 27.75 -25.42 35.51
CA ARG A 177 28.95 -25.75 36.29
C ARG A 177 28.78 -25.05 37.63
N ASN A 178 28.69 -25.81 38.70
CA ASN A 178 29.27 -25.49 40.00
C ASN A 178 29.38 -26.80 40.78
N GLU A 179 30.64 -27.17 41.01
CA GLU A 179 31.21 -27.89 42.17
C GLU A 179 30.74 -29.33 42.48
#